data_AF-A0A4U9HP80-F1
#
_entry.id   AF-A0A4U9HP80-F1
#
_cell.length_a   1.000
_cell.length_b   1.000
_cell.length_c   1.000
_cell.angle_alpha   90.00
_cell.angle_beta   90.00
_cell.angle_gamma   90.00
#
_symmetry.space_group_name_H-M   'P 1'
#
loop_
_entity.id
_entity.type
_entity.pdbx_description
1 polymer ?
#
loop_
_entity_poly.entity_id
_entity_poly.type
_entity_poly.pdbx_seq_one_letter_code
_entity_poly.pdbx_strand_id
1 'polypeptide(L)'
;MDKFDANRRKLLALGGIALSAAILPTPSFATLSTPRPRILTLNNLHTGETIKAEFFDGRGYIQDELAKLNHFFRDFRANKIKAIDPGLFDQLYRLQGLLGTRKPVQLISGYRSLDTNNELRAHSRGVAKKSYHTKGQAMDFHIGRRFVSQCSQSCVIYARRWCRILPT
;
A
#
# COMPACT_ATOMS: atom_id res chain seq x y z
N MET A 1 18.21 -62.49 -45.52
CA MET A 1 17.65 -61.29 -46.19
C MET A 1 16.91 -60.47 -45.16
N ASP A 2 17.55 -59.45 -44.61
CA ASP A 2 16.93 -58.55 -43.62
C ASP A 2 16.26 -57.39 -44.36
N LYS A 3 14.92 -57.31 -44.27
CA LYS A 3 14.15 -56.21 -44.86
C LYS A 3 14.36 -54.95 -44.03
N PHE A 4 14.96 -53.92 -44.64
CA PHE A 4 15.01 -52.58 -44.06
C PHE A 4 13.61 -51.97 -44.01
N ASP A 5 13.04 -51.80 -42.82
CA ASP A 5 11.75 -51.13 -42.59
C ASP A 5 11.86 -49.61 -42.81
N ALA A 6 11.54 -49.14 -44.01
CA ALA A 6 11.55 -47.73 -44.38
C ALA A 6 10.55 -46.86 -43.59
N ASN A 7 9.53 -47.47 -42.96
CA ASN A 7 8.50 -46.75 -42.19
C ASN A 7 8.99 -46.25 -40.82
N ARG A 8 10.02 -46.88 -40.21
CA ARG A 8 10.56 -46.44 -38.91
C ARG A 8 11.34 -45.13 -39.01
N ARG A 9 11.91 -44.82 -40.18
CA ARG A 9 12.65 -43.57 -40.43
C ARG A 9 11.74 -42.37 -40.69
N LYS A 10 10.54 -42.61 -41.23
CA LYS A 10 9.54 -41.55 -41.45
C LYS A 10 8.95 -41.02 -40.13
N LEU A 11 8.79 -41.88 -39.13
CA LEU A 11 8.26 -41.50 -37.82
C LEU A 11 9.20 -40.56 -37.04
N LEU A 12 10.52 -40.72 -37.20
CA LEU A 12 11.52 -39.84 -36.58
C LEU A 12 11.64 -38.48 -37.27
N ALA A 13 11.38 -38.41 -38.58
CA ALA A 13 11.38 -37.16 -39.33
C ALA A 13 10.16 -36.26 -39.01
N LEU A 14 9.02 -36.85 -38.67
CA LEU A 14 7.79 -36.13 -38.30
C LEU A 14 7.80 -35.57 -36.86
N GLY A 15 8.55 -36.17 -35.94
CA GLY A 15 8.66 -35.69 -34.55
C GLY A 15 9.47 -34.40 -34.40
N GLY A 16 10.41 -34.13 -35.30
CA GLY A 16 11.29 -32.95 -35.22
C GLY A 16 10.62 -31.62 -35.56
N ILE A 17 9.55 -31.63 -36.36
CA ILE A 17 8.88 -30.40 -36.84
C ILE A 17 7.87 -29.88 -35.80
N ALA A 18 7.31 -30.74 -34.94
CA ALA A 18 6.35 -30.33 -33.92
C ALA A 18 6.99 -29.65 -32.70
N LEU A 19 8.28 -29.93 -32.43
CA LEU A 19 9.00 -29.37 -31.26
C LEU A 19 9.59 -27.97 -31.50
N SER A 20 9.76 -27.53 -32.74
CA SER A 20 10.35 -26.22 -33.05
C SER A 20 9.35 -25.06 -32.97
N ALA A 21 8.04 -25.32 -33.07
CA ALA A 21 7.01 -24.28 -32.95
C ALA A 21 6.76 -23.80 -31.51
N ALA A 22 7.21 -24.55 -30.49
CA ALA A 22 6.99 -24.22 -29.08
C ALA A 22 8.03 -23.22 -28.50
N ILE A 23 9.04 -22.82 -29.27
CA ILE A 23 10.14 -21.94 -28.82
C ILE A 23 10.04 -20.54 -29.45
N LEU A 24 8.91 -20.19 -30.08
CA LEU A 24 8.72 -18.81 -30.52
C LEU A 24 8.48 -17.92 -29.28
N PRO A 25 9.34 -16.93 -29.01
CA PRO A 25 9.09 -15.96 -27.95
C PRO A 25 7.81 -15.21 -28.30
N THR A 26 6.77 -15.41 -27.48
CA THR A 26 5.53 -14.64 -27.62
C THR A 26 5.85 -13.18 -27.28
N PRO A 27 5.46 -12.20 -28.11
CA PRO A 27 5.60 -10.80 -27.75
C PRO A 27 4.71 -10.53 -26.54
N SER A 28 5.34 -10.26 -25.39
CA SER A 28 4.62 -9.74 -24.24
C SER A 28 4.37 -8.25 -24.46
N PHE A 29 3.10 -7.86 -24.54
CA PHE A 29 2.75 -6.44 -24.54
C PHE A 29 2.95 -5.90 -23.12
N ALA A 30 4.03 -5.15 -22.93
CA ALA A 30 4.19 -4.33 -21.73
C ALA A 30 3.13 -3.21 -21.79
N THR A 31 2.13 -3.29 -20.93
CA THR A 31 1.17 -2.19 -20.78
C THR A 31 1.94 -0.97 -20.27
N LEU A 32 2.06 0.09 -21.07
CA LEU A 32 2.52 1.38 -20.59
C LEU A 32 1.51 1.86 -19.53
N SER A 33 1.89 1.72 -18.26
CA SER A 33 1.12 2.29 -17.17
C SER A 33 1.22 3.81 -17.31
N THR A 34 0.18 4.44 -17.86
CA THR A 34 0.06 5.90 -17.85
C THR A 34 0.27 6.39 -16.42
N PRO A 35 1.10 7.42 -16.18
CA PRO A 35 1.24 8.04 -14.87
C PRO A 35 -0.14 8.37 -14.30
N ARG A 36 -0.57 7.65 -13.25
CA ARG A 36 -1.89 7.89 -12.62
C ARG A 36 -1.70 8.75 -11.37
N PRO A 37 -2.44 9.86 -11.24
CA PRO A 37 -2.43 10.63 -10.02
C PRO A 37 -2.94 9.78 -8.86
N ARG A 38 -2.32 9.94 -7.69
CA ARG A 38 -2.74 9.25 -6.46
C ARG A 38 -3.40 10.27 -5.55
N ILE A 39 -4.69 10.04 -5.31
CA ILE A 39 -5.53 10.91 -4.49
C ILE A 39 -5.89 10.15 -3.22
N LEU A 40 -5.65 10.77 -2.07
CA LEU A 40 -6.08 10.29 -0.77
C LEU A 40 -7.24 11.13 -0.26
N THR A 41 -8.25 10.47 0.29
CA THR A 41 -9.33 11.13 1.04
C THR A 41 -9.32 10.58 2.46
N LEU A 42 -9.10 11.45 3.44
CA LEU A 42 -8.89 11.10 4.84
C LEU A 42 -9.74 11.99 5.76
N ASN A 43 -10.13 11.46 6.91
CA ASN A 43 -10.83 12.18 7.97
C ASN A 43 -10.10 11.97 9.30
N ASN A 44 -9.82 13.01 10.06
CA ASN A 44 -9.17 12.94 11.36
C ASN A 44 -10.22 12.84 12.47
N LEU A 45 -10.18 11.74 13.23
CA LEU A 45 -11.18 11.47 14.28
C LEU A 45 -11.09 12.41 15.48
N HIS A 46 -9.92 13.00 15.73
CA HIS A 46 -9.72 13.88 16.88
C HIS A 46 -10.00 15.35 16.55
N THR A 47 -9.64 15.81 15.35
CA THR A 47 -9.86 17.20 14.93
C THR A 47 -11.14 17.41 14.14
N GLY A 48 -11.75 16.33 13.61
CA GLY A 48 -12.87 16.41 12.68
C GLY A 48 -12.50 16.91 11.27
N GLU A 49 -11.22 17.23 11.04
CA GLU A 49 -10.73 17.72 9.75
C GLU A 49 -10.89 16.63 8.68
N THR A 50 -11.27 17.03 7.47
CA THR A 50 -11.28 16.14 6.30
C THR A 50 -10.39 16.73 5.23
N ILE A 51 -9.56 15.90 4.62
CA ILE A 51 -8.63 16.30 3.56
C ILE A 51 -8.78 15.39 2.35
N LYS A 52 -8.73 16.01 1.17
CA LYS A 52 -8.54 15.34 -0.11
C LYS A 52 -7.26 15.90 -0.73
N ALA A 53 -6.24 15.06 -0.86
CA ALA A 53 -4.91 15.48 -1.30
C ALA A 53 -4.45 14.61 -2.48
N GLU A 54 -4.02 15.26 -3.57
CA GLU A 54 -3.37 14.60 -4.71
C GLU A 54 -1.86 14.63 -4.49
N PHE A 55 -1.35 13.71 -3.68
CA PHE A 55 0.03 13.79 -3.21
C PHE A 55 1.07 13.33 -4.25
N PHE A 56 0.62 12.70 -5.35
CA PHE A 56 1.48 12.19 -6.42
C PHE A 56 0.82 12.42 -7.77
N ASP A 57 1.51 13.09 -8.70
CA ASP A 57 0.99 13.49 -10.02
C ASP A 57 1.21 12.44 -11.12
N GLY A 58 1.77 11.28 -10.76
CA GLY A 58 2.17 10.24 -11.70
C GLY A 58 3.68 10.22 -11.98
N ARG A 59 4.39 11.33 -11.78
CA ARG A 59 5.84 11.46 -11.99
C ARG A 59 6.59 11.61 -10.66
N GLY A 60 6.04 12.35 -9.70
CA GLY A 60 6.68 12.64 -8.43
C GLY A 60 5.70 13.07 -7.35
N TYR A 61 6.23 13.28 -6.15
CA TYR A 61 5.44 13.78 -5.04
C TYR A 61 5.25 15.29 -5.12
N ILE A 62 4.00 15.73 -4.98
CA ILE A 62 3.65 17.16 -4.96
C ILE A 62 3.95 17.71 -3.56
N GLN A 63 4.98 18.56 -3.44
CA GLN A 63 5.47 19.03 -2.14
C GLN A 63 4.41 19.80 -1.35
N ASP A 64 3.59 20.61 -2.01
CA ASP A 64 2.52 21.38 -1.36
C ASP A 64 1.46 20.46 -0.75
N GLU A 65 1.12 19.37 -1.44
CA GLU A 65 0.16 18.37 -0.96
C GLU A 65 0.76 17.54 0.18
N LEU A 66 2.06 17.21 0.12
CA LEU A 66 2.77 16.61 1.25
C LEU A 66 2.79 17.53 2.47
N ALA A 67 2.97 18.85 2.29
CA ALA A 67 2.94 19.80 3.40
C ALA A 67 1.56 19.86 4.07
N LYS A 68 0.47 19.88 3.28
CA LYS A 68 -0.90 19.79 3.79
C LYS A 68 -1.14 18.49 4.54
N LEU A 69 -0.66 17.37 4.01
CA LEU A 69 -0.72 16.07 4.69
C LEU A 69 0.09 16.07 5.99
N ASN A 70 1.30 16.63 6.02
CA ASN A 70 2.11 16.73 7.23
C ASN A 70 1.38 17.52 8.32
N HIS A 71 0.69 18.61 7.96
CA HIS A 71 -0.16 19.36 8.89
C HIS A 71 -1.37 18.53 9.36
N PHE A 72 -2.02 17.81 8.46
CA PHE A 72 -3.15 16.95 8.81
C PHE A 72 -2.76 15.82 9.77
N PHE A 73 -1.55 15.28 9.62
CA PHE A 73 -0.97 14.22 10.46
C PHE A 73 -0.21 14.75 11.70
N ARG A 74 -0.28 16.07 11.98
CA ARG A 74 0.39 16.69 13.13
C ARG A 74 -0.06 16.05 14.44
N ASP A 75 0.77 16.22 15.46
CA ASP A 75 0.33 15.93 16.81
C ASP A 75 -0.68 17.00 17.22
N PHE A 76 -1.97 16.64 17.23
CA PHE A 76 -3.05 17.57 17.54
C PHE A 76 -3.02 18.06 19.00
N ARG A 77 -2.41 17.30 19.93
CA ARG A 77 -2.34 17.67 21.34
C ARG A 77 -1.31 18.76 21.58
N ALA A 78 -0.14 18.63 20.95
CA ALA A 78 0.97 19.56 21.07
C ALA A 78 1.03 20.59 19.92
N ASN A 79 0.14 20.49 18.94
CA ASN A 79 0.13 21.21 17.67
C ASN A 79 1.50 21.20 16.94
N LYS A 80 2.26 20.11 17.07
CA LYS A 80 3.59 19.96 16.47
C LYS A 80 3.50 19.24 15.14
N ILE A 81 4.05 19.85 14.10
CA ILE A 81 4.09 19.29 12.74
C ILE A 81 5.45 18.60 12.54
N LYS A 82 5.45 17.48 11.82
CA LYS A 82 6.66 16.80 11.37
C LYS A 82 6.44 16.26 9.96
N ALA A 83 7.52 16.18 9.18
CA ALA A 83 7.51 15.47 7.92
C ALA A 83 7.16 13.99 8.15
N ILE A 84 6.09 13.55 7.49
CA ILE A 84 5.68 12.15 7.45
C ILE A 84 6.36 11.50 6.25
N ASP A 85 6.76 10.24 6.40
CA ASP A 85 7.30 9.43 5.31
C ASP A 85 6.26 9.30 4.17
N PRO A 86 6.54 9.81 2.95
CA PRO A 86 5.63 9.71 1.82
C PRO A 86 5.25 8.27 1.46
N GLY A 87 6.12 7.31 1.79
CA GLY A 87 5.84 5.88 1.63
C GLY A 87 4.63 5.40 2.43
N LEU A 88 4.27 6.08 3.52
CA LEU A 88 3.04 5.78 4.26
C LEU A 88 1.78 6.21 3.49
N PHE A 89 1.83 7.34 2.79
CA PHE A 89 0.71 7.79 1.95
C PHE A 89 0.48 6.83 0.78
N ASP A 90 1.57 6.32 0.19
CA ASP A 90 1.50 5.27 -0.81
C ASP A 90 0.82 4.00 -0.30
N GLN A 91 1.12 3.58 0.92
CA GLN A 91 0.50 2.41 1.53
C GLN A 91 -0.98 2.62 1.79
N LEU A 92 -1.38 3.80 2.28
CA LEU A 92 -2.79 4.16 2.44
C LEU A 92 -3.52 4.14 1.09
N TYR A 93 -2.92 4.68 0.04
CA TYR A 93 -3.53 4.72 -1.29
C TYR A 93 -3.77 3.30 -1.83
N ARG A 94 -2.76 2.43 -1.69
CA ARG A 94 -2.88 1.01 -2.05
C ARG A 94 -3.95 0.31 -1.23
N LEU A 95 -4.02 0.60 0.07
CA LEU A 95 -5.03 0.03 0.95
C LEU A 95 -6.45 0.44 0.55
N GLN A 96 -6.68 1.71 0.22
CA GLN A 96 -7.96 2.18 -0.30
C GLN A 96 -8.35 1.47 -1.61
N GLY A 97 -7.38 1.26 -2.51
CA GLY A 97 -7.56 0.50 -3.73
C GLY A 97 -7.92 -0.98 -3.49
N LEU A 98 -7.21 -1.65 -2.57
CA LEU A 98 -7.47 -3.05 -2.21
C LEU A 98 -8.85 -3.25 -1.56
N LEU A 99 -9.32 -2.26 -0.80
CA LEU A 99 -10.63 -2.28 -0.17
C LEU A 99 -11.77 -1.92 -1.14
N GLY A 100 -11.44 -1.50 -2.37
CA GLY A 100 -12.42 -1.10 -3.38
C GLY A 100 -13.33 0.05 -2.94
N THR A 101 -12.90 0.85 -1.96
CA THR A 101 -13.75 1.86 -1.33
C THR A 101 -13.34 3.27 -1.71
N ARG A 102 -14.35 4.11 -1.95
CA ARG A 102 -14.16 5.56 -2.11
C ARG A 102 -14.40 6.33 -0.80
N LYS A 103 -14.67 5.63 0.30
CA LYS A 103 -14.92 6.28 1.59
C LYS A 103 -13.62 6.79 2.21
N PRO A 104 -13.66 7.93 2.94
CA PRO A 104 -12.50 8.42 3.67
C PRO A 104 -12.02 7.38 4.67
N VAL A 105 -10.70 7.16 4.70
CA VAL A 105 -10.07 6.41 5.80
C VAL A 105 -9.98 7.34 7.01
N GLN A 106 -10.31 6.83 8.19
CA GLN A 106 -10.32 7.62 9.40
C GLN A 106 -8.95 7.55 10.07
N LEU A 107 -8.23 8.66 10.14
CA LEU A 107 -6.99 8.80 10.87
C LEU A 107 -7.29 8.88 12.37
N ILE A 108 -6.71 7.96 13.15
CA ILE A 108 -6.73 7.98 14.61
C ILE A 108 -5.54 8.82 15.09
N SER A 109 -4.33 8.48 14.65
CA SER A 109 -3.15 9.27 15.03
C SER A 109 -2.03 9.18 14.00
N GLY A 110 -1.37 10.31 13.74
CA GLY A 110 -0.20 10.42 12.88
C GLY A 110 1.08 10.56 13.69
N TYR A 111 1.76 11.69 13.49
CA TYR A 111 2.94 12.05 14.27
C TYR A 111 2.58 12.25 15.75
N ARG A 112 3.50 11.83 16.64
CA ARG A 112 3.43 12.11 18.08
C ARG A 112 4.70 12.81 18.53
N SER A 113 4.56 13.93 19.22
CA SER A 113 5.66 14.60 19.90
C SER A 113 6.24 13.71 21.00
N LEU A 114 7.49 13.98 21.40
CA LEU A 114 8.12 13.26 22.51
C LEU A 114 7.33 13.45 23.81
N ASP A 115 6.85 14.67 24.03
CA ASP A 115 6.06 15.06 25.21
C ASP A 115 4.77 14.23 25.30
N THR A 116 3.96 14.25 24.24
CA THR A 116 2.74 13.45 24.16
C THR A 116 3.00 11.95 24.23
N ASN A 117 4.09 11.45 23.62
CA ASN A 117 4.43 10.04 23.72
C ASN A 117 4.81 9.65 25.16
N ASN A 118 5.49 10.52 25.91
CA ASN A 118 5.84 10.27 27.31
C ASN A 118 4.60 10.35 28.22
N GLU A 119 3.71 11.30 27.99
CA GLU A 119 2.42 11.38 28.68
C GLU A 119 1.59 10.11 28.47
N LEU A 120 1.43 9.65 27.22
CA LEU A 120 0.71 8.42 26.91
C LEU A 120 1.37 7.17 27.51
N ARG A 121 2.70 7.18 27.68
CA ARG A 121 3.46 6.12 28.36
C ARG A 121 3.23 6.11 29.86
N ALA A 122 3.08 7.29 30.47
CA ALA A 122 2.78 7.38 31.90
C ALA A 122 1.39 6.81 32.22
N HIS A 123 0.43 7.00 31.30
CA HIS A 123 -0.95 6.56 31.48
C HIS A 123 -1.26 5.18 30.90
N SER A 124 -0.38 4.57 30.10
CA SER A 124 -0.63 3.27 29.48
C SER A 124 0.62 2.40 29.36
N ARG A 125 0.47 1.09 29.59
CA ARG A 125 1.57 0.11 29.51
C ARG A 125 1.93 -0.29 28.07
N GLY A 126 1.21 0.21 27.05
CA GLY A 126 1.28 -0.25 25.67
C GLY A 126 2.09 0.64 24.70
N VAL A 127 2.72 1.71 25.16
CA VAL A 127 3.42 2.68 24.30
C VAL A 127 4.95 2.51 24.41
N ALA A 128 5.60 2.29 23.26
CA ALA A 128 7.04 2.07 23.21
C ALA A 128 7.85 3.36 23.43
N LYS A 129 9.05 3.23 24.03
CA LYS A 129 9.99 4.34 24.25
C LYS A 129 10.52 4.93 22.92
N LYS A 130 10.67 4.10 21.89
CA LYS A 130 11.07 4.49 20.53
C LYS A 130 9.94 4.19 19.53
N SER A 131 8.81 4.89 19.67
CA SER A 131 7.67 4.71 18.77
C SER A 131 7.97 5.24 17.36
N TYR A 132 7.55 4.52 16.32
CA TYR A 132 7.66 5.02 14.93
C TYR A 132 6.80 6.27 14.67
N HIS A 133 5.80 6.53 15.51
CA HIS A 133 5.03 7.77 15.47
C HIS A 133 5.88 9.01 15.75
N THR A 134 6.90 8.93 16.62
CA THR A 134 7.79 10.09 16.88
C THR A 134 8.78 10.33 15.75
N LYS A 135 8.93 9.36 14.84
CA LYS A 135 9.74 9.48 13.63
C LYS A 135 8.95 9.97 12.41
N GLY A 136 7.62 10.02 12.48
CA GLY A 136 6.77 10.29 11.31
C GLY A 136 6.71 9.10 10.35
N GLN A 137 6.94 7.89 10.86
CA GLN A 137 7.04 6.64 10.08
C GLN A 137 5.93 5.64 10.43
N ALA A 138 4.94 6.05 11.22
CA ALA A 138 3.77 5.24 11.55
C ALA A 138 2.53 6.12 11.68
N MET A 139 1.39 5.48 11.46
CA MET A 139 0.07 6.04 11.66
C MET A 139 -0.88 4.95 12.14
N ASP A 140 -1.88 5.36 12.90
CA ASP A 140 -2.99 4.52 13.31
C ASP A 140 -4.23 4.99 12.56
N PHE A 141 -4.94 4.07 11.93
CA PHE A 141 -6.19 4.38 11.23
C PHE A 141 -7.31 3.42 11.63
N HIS A 142 -8.53 3.90 11.46
CA HIS A 142 -9.74 3.13 11.56
C HIS A 142 -10.34 2.89 10.17
N ILE A 143 -10.76 1.66 9.93
CA ILE A 143 -11.50 1.25 8.75
C ILE A 143 -12.80 0.62 9.23
N GLY A 144 -13.93 1.08 8.69
CA GLY A 144 -15.25 0.61 9.11
C GLY A 144 -15.43 -0.90 8.92
N ARG A 145 -16.18 -1.54 9.84
CA ARG A 145 -16.35 -3.01 9.93
C ARG A 145 -16.72 -3.70 8.61
N ARG A 146 -17.58 -3.09 7.78
CA ARG A 146 -18.00 -3.64 6.47
C ARG A 146 -16.83 -3.86 5.50
N PHE A 147 -15.74 -3.12 5.66
CA PHE A 147 -14.56 -3.26 4.82
C PHE A 147 -13.60 -4.33 5.34
N VAL A 148 -13.57 -4.57 6.65
CA VAL A 148 -12.76 -5.66 7.24
C VAL A 148 -13.27 -7.02 6.75
N SER A 149 -14.58 -7.21 6.64
CA SER A 149 -15.18 -8.43 6.08
C SER A 149 -14.90 -8.63 4.59
N GLN A 150 -14.55 -7.56 3.87
CA GLN A 150 -14.27 -7.56 2.43
C GLN A 150 -12.77 -7.50 2.10
N CYS A 151 -11.94 -7.25 3.11
CA CYS A 151 -10.49 -7.21 3.05
C CYS A 151 -9.98 -8.65 3.05
N SER A 152 -9.37 -9.08 1.93
CA SER A 152 -8.75 -10.39 1.83
C SER A 152 -7.69 -10.60 2.92
N GLN A 153 -7.33 -11.85 3.21
CA GLN A 153 -6.23 -12.18 4.15
C GLN A 153 -4.95 -11.37 3.83
N SER A 154 -4.65 -11.18 2.55
CA SER A 154 -3.52 -10.37 2.06
C SER A 154 -3.64 -8.89 2.41
N CYS A 155 -4.85 -8.32 2.34
CA CYS A 155 -5.13 -6.93 2.74
C CYS A 155 -4.94 -6.73 4.26
N VAL A 156 -5.36 -7.70 5.08
CA VAL A 156 -5.15 -7.69 6.54
C VAL A 156 -3.66 -7.80 6.88
N ILE A 157 -2.92 -8.71 6.23
CA ILE A 157 -1.47 -8.86 6.43
C ILE A 157 -0.73 -7.59 6.01
N TYR A 158 -1.09 -7.01 4.86
CA TYR A 158 -0.51 -5.77 4.37
C TYR A 158 -0.70 -4.64 5.35
N ALA A 159 -1.92 -4.44 5.85
CA ALA A 159 -2.21 -3.38 6.79
C ALA A 159 -1.55 -3.62 8.16
N ARG A 160 -1.48 -4.86 8.67
CA ARG A 160 -0.80 -5.18 9.95
C ARG A 160 0.71 -4.96 9.93
N ARG A 161 1.35 -5.04 8.77
CA ARG A 161 2.81 -4.87 8.64
C ARG A 161 3.25 -3.41 8.85
N TRP A 162 2.35 -2.46 8.63
CA TRP A 162 2.69 -1.04 8.58
C TRP A 162 1.79 -0.15 9.45
N CYS A 163 0.63 -0.69 9.85
CA CYS A 163 -0.34 -0.02 10.68
C CYS A 163 -0.83 -0.96 11.77
N ARG A 164 -0.98 -0.44 12.98
CA ARG A 164 -1.77 -1.12 13.99
C ARG A 164 -3.24 -0.89 13.64
N ILE A 165 -3.83 -1.80 12.86
CA ILE A 165 -5.28 -1.86 12.71
C ILE A 165 -5.84 -2.21 14.08
N LEU A 166 -6.46 -1.25 14.75
CA LEU A 166 -7.15 -1.52 16.01
C LEU A 166 -8.46 -2.24 15.68
N PRO A 167 -8.66 -3.50 16.11
CA PRO A 167 -9.97 -4.11 16.08
C PRO A 167 -10.88 -3.32 17.02
N THR A 168 -12.12 -3.11 16.61
CA THR A 168 -13.19 -2.69 17.53
C THR A 168 -13.55 -3.82 18.47
#